data_AF-A0A3N5Z5S1-F1
#
_entry.id   AF-A0A3N5Z5S1-F1
#
_cell.length_a   1.000
_cell.length_b   1.000
_cell.length_c   1.000
_cell.angle_alpha   90.00
_cell.angle_beta   90.00
_cell.angle_gamma   90.00
#
_symmetry.space_group_name_H-M   'P 1'
#
loop_
_entity.id
_entity.type
_entity.pdbx_description
1 polymer ?
#
loop_
_entity_poly.entity_id
_entity_poly.type
_entity_poly.pdbx_seq_one_letter_code
_entity_poly.pdbx_strand_id
1 'polypeptide(L)'
;SAKIERTFEKVTPQDLEKYGLSSPRAVVKLDAGKEKRTLKVGSDDFTGNQVYVQVEGKPDVYLTSDYLYNSLDKELKDWRSRKALAFDRNAAQVVEIIRPTDTVRLRKEGEKWILESPIRDAGDEGTVSGVLSALEFAEAQKFVVEEAADLAPFGLDKPEVTVRIREQGKDSWRTLQIGKKEGEQYLARSLDRTPVFTLQPDLREKLVQPAAEFRDKSVVDVPQDQVAEISFRRGQSEVVVKQQPDGKWLVQKPDAVKGKEAMSYKFWYPLTDIKFQVADEKAPPPVLAKADVQVVVTLKNGSKRSFDFGQVGDEYVARKNEGGRQGKITKEAYDGLQFKPEDIV
;
A
#
# COMPACT_ATOMS: atom_id res chain seq x y z
N SER A 1 -17.36 -27.72 -3.88
CA SER A 1 -18.22 -28.15 -5.01
C SER A 1 -19.22 -29.16 -4.49
N ALA A 2 -20.50 -29.04 -4.86
CA ALA A 2 -21.50 -30.04 -4.49
C ALA A 2 -21.46 -31.19 -5.51
N LYS A 3 -21.36 -32.43 -5.03
CA LYS A 3 -21.34 -33.64 -5.87
C LYS A 3 -22.68 -34.36 -5.71
N ILE A 4 -23.19 -34.91 -6.81
CA ILE A 4 -24.36 -35.78 -6.77
C ILE A 4 -23.93 -37.10 -6.12
N GLU A 5 -24.51 -37.39 -4.96
CA GLU A 5 -24.29 -38.64 -4.23
C GLU A 5 -25.33 -39.70 -4.61
N ARG A 6 -26.55 -39.27 -4.96
CA ARG A 6 -27.62 -40.15 -5.44
C ARG A 6 -28.60 -39.43 -6.36
N THR A 7 -29.20 -40.17 -7.28
CA THR A 7 -30.25 -39.69 -8.19
C THR A 7 -31.54 -40.48 -7.96
N PHE A 8 -32.67 -39.77 -7.99
CA PHE A 8 -34.02 -40.31 -7.98
C PHE A 8 -34.68 -39.90 -9.28
N GLU A 9 -34.97 -40.87 -10.14
CA GLU A 9 -35.60 -40.66 -11.44
C GLU A 9 -37.13 -40.81 -11.32
N LYS A 10 -37.87 -40.14 -12.22
CA LYS A 10 -39.35 -40.26 -12.33
C LYS A 10 -40.09 -39.92 -11.02
N VAL A 11 -39.62 -38.87 -10.33
CA VAL A 11 -40.15 -38.41 -9.05
C VAL A 11 -41.56 -37.84 -9.22
N THR A 12 -42.49 -38.25 -8.36
CA THR A 12 -43.89 -37.78 -8.41
C THR A 12 -44.08 -36.48 -7.61
N PRO A 13 -45.18 -35.72 -7.82
CA PRO A 13 -45.46 -34.53 -7.02
C PRO A 13 -45.53 -34.78 -5.50
N GLN A 14 -46.03 -35.96 -5.08
CA GLN A 14 -46.07 -36.36 -3.67
C GLN A 14 -44.67 -36.58 -3.10
N ASP A 15 -43.71 -37.01 -3.93
CA ASP A 15 -42.33 -37.18 -3.50
C ASP A 15 -41.61 -35.82 -3.40
N LEU A 16 -41.96 -34.84 -4.25
CA LEU A 16 -41.44 -33.46 -4.12
C LEU A 16 -41.86 -32.80 -2.80
N GLU A 17 -43.06 -33.08 -2.30
CA GLU A 17 -43.49 -32.63 -0.96
C GLU A 17 -42.66 -33.28 0.14
N LYS A 18 -42.44 -34.61 0.08
CA LYS A 18 -41.61 -35.34 1.05
C LYS A 18 -40.17 -34.83 1.07
N TYR A 19 -39.63 -34.48 -0.09
CA TYR A 19 -38.28 -33.95 -0.23
C TYR A 19 -38.17 -32.44 0.09
N GLY A 20 -39.28 -31.78 0.45
CA GLY A 20 -39.30 -30.35 0.72
C GLY A 20 -39.03 -29.48 -0.52
N LEU A 21 -39.18 -30.01 -1.73
CA LEU A 21 -38.92 -29.31 -2.99
C LEU A 21 -40.14 -28.56 -3.54
N SER A 22 -41.34 -28.89 -3.04
CA SER A 22 -42.55 -28.11 -3.28
C SER A 22 -42.53 -26.75 -2.56
N SER A 23 -41.84 -26.67 -1.41
CA SER A 23 -41.57 -25.44 -0.66
C SER A 23 -40.10 -25.40 -0.26
N PRO A 24 -39.18 -25.11 -1.22
CA PRO A 24 -37.75 -25.25 -1.01
C PRO A 24 -37.23 -24.31 0.08
N ARG A 25 -36.28 -24.80 0.87
CA ARG A 25 -35.59 -24.03 1.92
C ARG A 25 -34.65 -22.98 1.33
N ALA A 26 -34.08 -23.24 0.16
CA ALA A 26 -33.30 -22.27 -0.59
C ALA A 26 -33.51 -22.42 -2.10
N VAL A 27 -33.44 -21.29 -2.82
CA VAL A 27 -33.51 -21.25 -4.28
C VAL A 27 -32.29 -20.50 -4.81
N VAL A 28 -31.43 -21.21 -5.54
CA VAL A 28 -30.23 -20.63 -6.15
C VAL A 28 -30.50 -20.36 -7.62
N LYS A 29 -30.42 -19.09 -8.03
CA LYS A 29 -30.49 -18.69 -9.45
C LYS A 29 -29.08 -18.43 -9.95
N LEU A 30 -28.63 -19.26 -10.87
CA LEU A 30 -27.32 -19.15 -11.53
C LEU A 30 -27.52 -18.49 -12.88
N ASP A 31 -26.86 -17.35 -13.10
CA ASP A 31 -26.82 -16.66 -14.38
C ASP A 31 -25.40 -16.73 -14.94
N ALA A 32 -25.20 -17.58 -15.95
CA ALA A 32 -23.94 -17.74 -16.68
C ALA A 32 -24.07 -17.16 -18.10
N GLY A 33 -24.74 -16.02 -18.23
CA GLY A 33 -24.95 -15.33 -19.50
C GLY A 33 -25.95 -16.05 -20.40
N LYS A 34 -25.47 -16.99 -21.23
CA LYS A 34 -26.32 -17.74 -22.18
C LYS A 34 -27.14 -18.84 -21.51
N GLU A 35 -26.72 -19.32 -20.34
CA GLU A 35 -27.45 -20.31 -19.57
C GLU A 35 -27.92 -19.72 -18.24
N LYS A 36 -29.21 -19.89 -17.95
CA LYS A 36 -29.80 -19.59 -16.65
C LYS A 36 -30.33 -20.89 -16.06
N ARG A 37 -29.96 -21.19 -14.83
CA ARG A 37 -30.44 -22.38 -14.12
C ARG A 37 -30.91 -22.01 -12.73
N THR A 38 -32.04 -22.58 -12.34
CA THR A 38 -32.53 -22.48 -10.97
C THR A 38 -32.33 -23.83 -10.29
N LEU A 39 -31.70 -23.84 -9.12
CA LEU A 39 -31.59 -25.00 -8.25
C LEU A 39 -32.49 -24.79 -7.03
N LYS A 40 -33.39 -25.74 -6.79
CA LYS A 40 -34.21 -25.82 -5.57
C LYS A 40 -33.50 -26.73 -4.58
N VAL A 41 -33.36 -26.28 -3.34
CA VAL A 41 -32.78 -27.05 -2.24
C VAL A 41 -33.89 -27.31 -1.22
N GLY A 42 -34.19 -28.58 -1.01
CA GLY A 42 -35.26 -29.08 -0.15
C GLY A 42 -34.77 -29.47 1.23
N SER A 43 -35.46 -30.44 1.84
CA SER A 43 -35.17 -30.94 3.18
C SER A 43 -33.88 -31.76 3.24
N ASP A 44 -33.40 -31.97 4.47
CA ASP A 44 -32.33 -32.93 4.74
C ASP A 44 -32.84 -34.37 4.48
N ASP A 45 -31.91 -35.28 4.22
CA ASP A 45 -32.16 -36.71 4.22
C ASP A 45 -32.36 -37.23 5.65
N PHE A 46 -32.73 -38.51 5.80
CA PHE A 46 -32.96 -39.10 7.13
C PHE A 46 -31.72 -39.06 8.04
N THR A 47 -30.50 -39.03 7.46
CA THR A 47 -29.26 -38.96 8.24
C THR A 47 -28.86 -37.55 8.66
N GLY A 48 -29.47 -36.52 8.07
CA GLY A 48 -29.12 -35.12 8.31
C GLY A 48 -27.80 -34.66 7.67
N ASN A 49 -27.16 -35.50 6.86
CA ASN A 49 -25.85 -35.19 6.23
C ASN A 49 -25.97 -34.90 4.73
N GLN A 50 -27.15 -35.08 4.15
CA GLN A 50 -27.43 -34.82 2.74
C GLN A 50 -28.70 -33.98 2.60
N VAL A 51 -28.82 -33.25 1.50
CA VAL A 51 -30.00 -32.45 1.17
C VAL A 51 -30.52 -32.83 -0.22
N TYR A 52 -31.85 -32.85 -0.35
CA TYR A 52 -32.49 -33.05 -1.64
C TYR A 52 -32.38 -31.78 -2.49
N VAL A 53 -32.03 -31.94 -3.76
CA VAL A 53 -31.93 -30.83 -4.72
C VAL A 53 -32.57 -31.17 -6.05
N GLN A 54 -33.16 -30.16 -6.70
CA GLN A 54 -33.75 -30.30 -8.03
C GLN A 54 -33.37 -29.11 -8.91
N VAL A 55 -32.98 -29.40 -10.14
CA VAL A 55 -32.85 -28.37 -11.18
C VAL A 55 -34.25 -28.07 -11.73
N GLU A 56 -34.65 -26.81 -11.71
CA GLU A 56 -35.96 -26.39 -12.21
C GLU A 56 -36.18 -26.81 -13.66
N GLY A 57 -37.35 -27.39 -13.94
CA GLY A 57 -37.70 -27.94 -15.25
C GLY A 57 -37.14 -29.33 -15.53
N LYS A 58 -36.42 -29.96 -14.59
CA LYS A 58 -35.98 -31.36 -14.67
C LYS A 58 -36.81 -32.24 -13.73
N PRO A 59 -37.22 -33.46 -14.16
CA PRO A 59 -38.04 -34.34 -13.34
C PRO A 59 -37.26 -35.06 -12.23
N ASP A 60 -35.93 -35.08 -12.31
CA ASP A 60 -35.10 -35.83 -11.39
C ASP A 60 -34.78 -35.03 -10.13
N VAL A 61 -34.63 -35.75 -9.01
CA VAL A 61 -34.17 -35.21 -7.72
C VAL A 61 -32.84 -35.85 -7.38
N TYR A 62 -31.94 -35.08 -6.77
CA TYR A 62 -30.62 -35.54 -6.39
C TYR A 62 -30.41 -35.38 -4.88
N LEU A 63 -29.60 -36.25 -4.28
CA LEU A 63 -28.99 -36.00 -2.97
C LEU A 63 -27.55 -35.51 -3.17
N THR A 64 -27.20 -34.50 -2.41
CA THR A 64 -25.84 -33.95 -2.29
C THR A 64 -25.55 -33.69 -0.82
N SER A 65 -24.29 -33.49 -0.43
CA SER A 65 -23.94 -33.07 0.92
C SER A 65 -24.71 -31.83 1.36
N ASP A 66 -25.17 -31.84 2.62
CA ASP A 66 -25.76 -30.73 3.38
C ASP A 66 -24.89 -29.45 3.38
N TYR A 67 -23.59 -29.59 3.15
CA TYR A 67 -22.68 -28.46 2.93
C TYR A 67 -23.18 -27.49 1.86
N LEU A 68 -23.87 -27.97 0.82
CA LEU A 68 -24.50 -27.09 -0.16
C LEU A 68 -25.53 -26.16 0.50
N TYR A 69 -26.40 -26.68 1.37
CA TYR A 69 -27.36 -25.86 2.09
C TYR A 69 -26.67 -24.97 3.13
N ASN A 70 -25.76 -25.52 3.93
CA ASN A 70 -25.05 -24.74 4.98
C ASN A 70 -24.18 -23.62 4.40
N SER A 71 -23.68 -23.77 3.18
CA SER A 71 -22.97 -22.70 2.47
C SER A 71 -23.90 -21.64 1.87
N LEU A 72 -25.18 -21.98 1.64
CA LEU A 72 -26.26 -21.09 1.18
C LEU A 72 -26.96 -20.37 2.34
N ASP A 73 -27.15 -21.05 3.47
CA ASP A 73 -27.76 -20.56 4.71
C ASP A 73 -26.80 -19.71 5.54
N LYS A 74 -26.05 -18.85 4.83
CA LYS A 74 -25.30 -17.76 5.43
C LYS A 74 -26.21 -16.53 5.45
N GLU A 75 -26.20 -15.78 6.55
CA GLU A 75 -26.94 -14.52 6.62
C GLU A 75 -26.51 -13.59 5.47
N LEU A 76 -27.41 -12.73 4.96
CA LEU A 76 -27.12 -11.78 3.88
C LEU A 76 -25.84 -10.94 4.15
N LYS A 77 -25.53 -10.73 5.44
CA LYS A 77 -24.32 -10.05 5.92
C LYS A 77 -23.00 -10.75 5.59
N ASP A 78 -23.04 -12.05 5.32
CA ASP A 78 -21.88 -12.91 5.00
C ASP A 78 -21.68 -13.08 3.50
N TRP A 79 -22.68 -12.73 2.68
CA TRP A 79 -22.58 -12.67 1.22
C TRP A 79 -22.00 -11.36 0.70
N ARG A 80 -22.21 -10.26 1.44
CA ARG A 80 -21.71 -8.94 1.06
C ARG A 80 -20.20 -8.83 1.27
N SER A 81 -19.54 -8.09 0.38
CA SER A 81 -18.11 -7.79 0.52
C SER A 81 -17.86 -6.98 1.79
N ARG A 82 -16.95 -7.48 2.63
CA ARG A 82 -16.49 -6.77 3.83
C ARG A 82 -15.43 -5.72 3.53
N LYS A 83 -14.87 -5.68 2.31
CA LYS A 83 -13.87 -4.66 1.94
C LYS A 83 -14.39 -3.26 2.25
N ALA A 84 -13.57 -2.44 2.90
CA ALA A 84 -13.91 -1.07 3.24
C ALA A 84 -14.01 -0.20 1.99
N LEU A 85 -13.10 -0.41 1.04
CA LEU A 85 -13.02 0.30 -0.24
C LEU A 85 -12.63 -0.69 -1.35
N ALA A 86 -13.34 -0.67 -2.48
CA ALA A 86 -13.05 -1.54 -3.62
C ALA A 86 -12.22 -0.81 -4.69
N PHE A 87 -10.95 -1.19 -4.83
CA PHE A 87 -10.03 -0.67 -5.85
C PHE A 87 -8.96 -1.71 -6.19
N ASP A 88 -8.33 -1.57 -7.37
CA ASP A 88 -7.11 -2.29 -7.71
C ASP A 88 -5.89 -1.45 -7.29
N ARG A 89 -5.12 -1.98 -6.34
CA ARG A 89 -3.91 -1.34 -5.84
C ARG A 89 -2.87 -1.11 -6.92
N ASN A 90 -2.73 -2.02 -7.88
CA ASN A 90 -1.74 -1.90 -8.96
C ASN A 90 -2.15 -0.83 -9.98
N ALA A 91 -3.44 -0.55 -10.08
CA ALA A 91 -3.97 0.52 -10.92
C ALA A 91 -3.97 1.88 -10.22
N ALA A 92 -3.67 2.00 -8.92
CA ALA A 92 -3.71 3.27 -8.20
C ALA A 92 -2.73 4.29 -8.81
N GLN A 93 -3.24 5.44 -9.23
CA GLN A 93 -2.44 6.54 -9.81
C GLN A 93 -2.44 7.81 -8.97
N VAL A 94 -3.52 8.08 -8.25
CA VAL A 94 -3.61 9.25 -7.38
C VAL A 94 -4.22 8.82 -6.05
N VAL A 95 -3.59 9.23 -4.95
CA VAL A 95 -4.10 9.07 -3.59
C VAL A 95 -4.22 10.45 -2.96
N GLU A 96 -5.40 10.80 -2.47
CA GLU A 96 -5.63 12.00 -1.66
C GLU A 96 -6.06 11.58 -0.26
N ILE A 97 -5.36 12.07 0.75
CA ILE A 97 -5.71 11.93 2.17
C ILE A 97 -6.04 13.32 2.67
N ILE A 98 -7.31 13.56 2.93
CA ILE A 98 -7.88 14.84 3.34
C ILE A 98 -8.21 14.74 4.83
N ARG A 99 -7.68 15.68 5.61
CA ARG A 99 -7.89 15.80 7.05
C ARG A 99 -8.31 17.23 7.37
N PRO A 100 -8.86 17.51 8.56
CA PRO A 100 -9.18 18.88 8.97
C PRO A 100 -7.97 19.83 8.95
N THR A 101 -6.77 19.30 9.17
CA THR A 101 -5.52 20.06 9.31
C THR A 101 -4.79 20.30 7.99
N ASP A 102 -4.86 19.36 7.06
CA ASP A 102 -4.00 19.30 5.89
C ASP A 102 -4.55 18.35 4.81
N THR A 103 -3.94 18.38 3.63
CA THR A 103 -4.21 17.42 2.56
C THR A 103 -2.90 16.91 1.99
N VAL A 104 -2.72 15.59 2.08
CA VAL A 104 -1.62 14.87 1.43
C VAL A 104 -2.13 14.36 0.09
N ARG A 105 -1.50 14.79 -1.00
CA ARG A 105 -1.83 14.34 -2.36
C ARG A 105 -0.61 13.70 -2.98
N LEU A 106 -0.76 12.45 -3.40
CA LEU A 106 0.29 11.66 -4.04
C LEU A 106 -0.16 11.28 -5.45
N ARG A 107 0.73 11.41 -6.42
CA ARG A 107 0.50 11.00 -7.81
C ARG A 107 1.64 10.14 -8.30
N LYS A 108 1.32 9.04 -8.97
CA LYS A 108 2.31 8.23 -9.67
C LYS A 108 2.70 8.92 -10.98
N GLU A 109 3.99 9.25 -11.13
CA GLU A 109 4.60 9.76 -12.37
C GLU A 109 5.60 8.71 -12.88
N GLY A 110 5.22 7.99 -13.95
CA GLY A 110 5.95 6.79 -14.38
C GLY A 110 5.84 5.71 -13.31
N GLU A 111 6.98 5.26 -12.78
CA GLU A 111 7.04 4.26 -11.71
C GLU A 111 7.17 4.85 -10.31
N LYS A 112 7.31 6.18 -10.17
CA LYS A 112 7.55 6.83 -8.87
C LYS A 112 6.33 7.57 -8.35
N TRP A 113 6.13 7.53 -7.05
CA TRP A 113 5.19 8.43 -6.37
C TRP A 113 5.82 9.80 -6.18
N ILE A 114 5.02 10.82 -6.46
CA ILE A 114 5.33 12.23 -6.23
C ILE A 114 4.31 12.75 -5.22
N LEU A 115 4.80 13.30 -4.12
CA LEU A 115 3.99 14.13 -3.24
C LEU A 115 3.71 15.43 -3.99
N GLU A 116 2.45 15.73 -4.31
CA GLU A 116 2.04 16.97 -4.97
C GLU A 116 1.64 18.05 -3.95
N SER A 117 1.16 17.65 -2.77
CA SER A 117 0.72 18.52 -1.67
C SER A 117 1.04 17.85 -0.33
N PRO A 118 1.50 18.58 0.70
CA PRO A 118 1.57 20.06 0.79
C PRO A 118 2.76 20.69 0.05
N ILE A 119 3.79 19.91 -0.27
CA ILE A 119 4.98 20.37 -0.99
C ILE A 119 5.23 19.39 -2.12
N ARG A 120 5.57 19.90 -3.32
CA ARG A 120 5.94 19.04 -4.44
C ARG A 120 7.34 18.46 -4.25
N ASP A 121 7.44 17.15 -4.03
CA ASP A 121 8.72 16.42 -3.91
C ASP A 121 8.52 14.91 -4.21
N ALA A 122 9.59 14.13 -4.26
CA ALA A 122 9.52 12.68 -4.31
C ALA A 122 8.73 12.13 -3.11
N GLY A 123 7.81 11.21 -3.39
CA GLY A 123 7.02 10.51 -2.39
C GLY A 123 7.77 9.30 -1.83
N ASP A 124 7.55 8.98 -0.56
CA ASP A 124 8.09 7.77 0.05
C ASP A 124 7.31 6.54 -0.40
N GLU A 125 7.90 5.74 -1.29
CA GLU A 125 7.31 4.52 -1.85
C GLU A 125 6.81 3.55 -0.77
N GLY A 126 7.56 3.40 0.32
CA GLY A 126 7.23 2.50 1.42
C GLY A 126 5.98 2.97 2.17
N THR A 127 5.92 4.26 2.52
CA THR A 127 4.77 4.87 3.18
C THR A 127 3.52 4.78 2.31
N VAL A 128 3.62 5.14 1.02
CA VAL A 128 2.47 5.07 0.09
C VAL A 128 1.98 3.63 -0.09
N SER A 129 2.90 2.69 -0.30
CA SER A 129 2.59 1.27 -0.42
C SER A 129 1.93 0.74 0.85
N GLY A 130 2.39 1.16 2.03
CA GLY A 130 1.78 0.82 3.32
C GLY A 130 0.34 1.32 3.46
N VAL A 131 0.06 2.56 3.03
CA VAL A 131 -1.31 3.11 3.00
C VAL A 131 -2.21 2.34 2.03
N LEU A 132 -1.73 2.11 0.80
CA LEU A 132 -2.50 1.35 -0.20
C LEU A 132 -2.79 -0.08 0.27
N SER A 133 -1.82 -0.73 0.91
CA SER A 133 -2.00 -2.06 1.49
C SER A 133 -3.02 -2.05 2.64
N ALA A 134 -2.94 -1.06 3.53
CA ALA A 134 -3.91 -0.92 4.62
C ALA A 134 -5.34 -0.72 4.09
N LEU A 135 -5.50 0.04 3.01
CA LEU A 135 -6.80 0.25 2.35
C LEU A 135 -7.31 -1.02 1.67
N GLU A 136 -6.43 -1.75 0.99
CA GLU A 136 -6.77 -3.00 0.27
C GLU A 136 -7.30 -4.08 1.22
N PHE A 137 -6.70 -4.19 2.41
CA PHE A 137 -7.06 -5.19 3.43
C PHE A 137 -8.02 -4.67 4.50
N ALA A 138 -8.39 -3.40 4.47
CA ALA A 138 -9.36 -2.87 5.42
C ALA A 138 -10.73 -3.52 5.22
N GLU A 139 -11.27 -4.08 6.30
CA GLU A 139 -12.58 -4.73 6.30
C GLU A 139 -13.52 -4.13 7.35
N ALA A 140 -14.78 -3.99 6.96
CA ALA A 140 -15.89 -3.67 7.83
C ALA A 140 -16.03 -4.74 8.92
N GLN A 141 -15.89 -4.33 10.19
CA GLN A 141 -15.99 -5.22 11.34
C GLN A 141 -17.44 -5.46 11.73
N LYS A 142 -18.21 -4.38 11.76
CA LYS A 142 -19.65 -4.39 12.01
C LYS A 142 -20.32 -3.37 11.12
N PHE A 143 -21.48 -3.71 10.57
CA PHE A 143 -22.32 -2.74 9.87
C PHE A 143 -23.33 -2.19 10.88
N VAL A 144 -23.37 -0.87 10.98
CA VAL A 144 -24.12 -0.14 12.02
C VAL A 144 -25.49 0.25 11.51
N VAL A 145 -25.57 0.72 10.27
CA VAL A 145 -26.82 1.06 9.60
C VAL A 145 -26.68 0.88 8.09
N GLU A 146 -27.72 0.33 7.43
CA GLU A 146 -27.71 0.07 5.99
C GLU A 146 -27.87 1.34 5.14
N GLU A 147 -28.66 2.30 5.65
CA GLU A 147 -28.83 3.62 5.06
C GLU A 147 -29.04 4.65 6.17
N ALA A 148 -28.18 5.67 6.21
CA ALA A 148 -28.23 6.73 7.21
C ALA A 148 -28.88 7.99 6.61
N ALA A 149 -30.05 8.38 7.15
CA ALA A 149 -30.69 9.65 6.80
C ALA A 149 -29.88 10.87 7.29
N ASP A 150 -29.18 10.73 8.41
CA ASP A 150 -28.29 11.73 8.99
C ASP A 150 -26.92 11.11 9.29
N LEU A 151 -25.85 11.80 8.86
CA LEU A 151 -24.46 11.34 8.99
C LEU A 151 -23.74 11.97 10.18
N ALA A 152 -24.31 13.02 10.78
CA ALA A 152 -23.73 13.71 11.92
C ALA A 152 -23.53 12.81 13.15
N PRO A 153 -24.45 11.89 13.50
CA PRO A 153 -24.25 10.97 14.62
C PRO A 153 -23.02 10.07 14.44
N PHE A 154 -22.56 9.85 13.21
CA PHE A 154 -21.39 9.03 12.90
C PHE A 154 -20.10 9.85 12.70
N GLY A 155 -20.19 11.18 12.74
CA GLY A 155 -19.09 12.07 12.35
C GLY A 155 -18.72 11.95 10.88
N LEU A 156 -19.67 11.57 10.01
CA LEU A 156 -19.46 11.39 8.57
C LEU A 156 -19.99 12.55 7.72
N ASP A 157 -20.67 13.52 8.35
CA ASP A 157 -20.95 14.85 7.79
C ASP A 157 -19.66 15.71 7.73
N LYS A 158 -18.79 15.54 8.73
CA LYS A 158 -17.45 16.15 8.84
C LYS A 158 -16.44 15.06 9.21
N PRO A 159 -16.03 14.22 8.24
CA PRO A 159 -15.14 13.10 8.51
C PRO A 159 -13.78 13.56 9.07
N GLU A 160 -13.23 12.81 10.01
CA GLU A 160 -11.88 13.01 10.54
C GLU A 160 -10.82 12.76 9.46
N VAL A 161 -11.09 11.80 8.57
CA VAL A 161 -10.23 11.49 7.43
C VAL A 161 -11.11 11.12 6.24
N THR A 162 -10.81 11.69 5.08
CA THR A 162 -11.33 11.22 3.79
C THR A 162 -10.16 10.78 2.93
N VAL A 163 -10.18 9.54 2.46
CA VAL A 163 -9.20 9.03 1.51
C VAL A 163 -9.85 8.77 0.16
N ARG A 164 -9.20 9.22 -0.91
CA ARG A 164 -9.66 9.07 -2.27
C ARG A 164 -8.58 8.44 -3.12
N ILE A 165 -8.97 7.47 -3.95
CA ILE A 165 -8.08 6.81 -4.92
C ILE A 165 -8.64 7.01 -6.32
N ARG A 166 -7.77 7.42 -7.24
CA ARG A 166 -8.04 7.38 -8.69
C ARG A 166 -7.17 6.33 -9.34
N GLU A 167 -7.79 5.43 -10.09
CA GLU A 167 -7.13 4.34 -10.79
C GLU A 167 -6.78 4.73 -12.23
N GLN A 168 -5.79 4.07 -12.82
CA GLN A 168 -5.38 4.26 -14.20
C GLN A 168 -6.55 4.03 -15.16
N GLY A 169 -6.75 4.98 -16.07
CA GLY A 169 -7.82 4.91 -17.06
C GLY A 169 -9.23 5.12 -16.49
N LYS A 170 -9.37 5.51 -15.21
CA LYS A 170 -10.65 5.84 -14.59
C LYS A 170 -10.66 7.28 -14.10
N ASP A 171 -11.69 8.04 -14.47
CA ASP A 171 -11.88 9.41 -13.99
C ASP A 171 -12.62 9.48 -12.65
N SER A 172 -13.33 8.40 -12.28
CA SER A 172 -14.07 8.32 -11.02
C SER A 172 -13.14 8.07 -9.83
N TRP A 173 -13.46 8.71 -8.70
CA TRP A 173 -12.79 8.44 -7.43
C TRP A 173 -13.45 7.29 -6.68
N ARG A 174 -12.63 6.47 -6.02
CA ARG A 174 -13.03 5.59 -4.92
C ARG A 174 -12.78 6.35 -3.63
N THR A 175 -13.80 6.54 -2.82
CA THR A 175 -13.72 7.41 -1.64
C THR A 175 -14.18 6.68 -0.39
N LEU A 176 -13.31 6.60 0.61
CA LEU A 176 -13.62 6.13 1.96
C LEU A 176 -13.56 7.31 2.93
N GLN A 177 -14.60 7.46 3.74
CA GLN A 177 -14.68 8.45 4.81
C GLN A 177 -14.62 7.73 6.15
N ILE A 178 -13.79 8.23 7.06
CA ILE A 178 -13.66 7.77 8.45
C ILE A 178 -14.11 8.92 9.35
N GLY A 179 -15.13 8.64 10.15
CA GLY A 179 -15.73 9.56 11.12
C GLY A 179 -15.20 9.32 12.53
N LYS A 180 -16.09 9.47 13.51
CA LYS A 180 -15.72 9.43 14.93
C LYS A 180 -15.33 8.02 15.39
N LYS A 181 -14.55 7.96 16.48
CA LYS A 181 -14.27 6.72 17.21
C LYS A 181 -15.55 6.16 17.88
N GLU A 182 -15.74 4.85 17.81
CA GLU A 182 -16.76 4.07 18.52
C GLU A 182 -16.08 2.91 19.26
N GLY A 183 -15.92 3.05 20.58
CA GLY A 183 -15.09 2.13 21.38
C GLY A 183 -13.64 2.15 20.92
N GLU A 184 -13.12 1.01 20.47
CA GLU A 184 -11.79 0.88 19.87
C GLU A 184 -11.76 0.94 18.33
N GLN A 185 -12.93 1.08 17.70
CA GLN A 185 -13.08 1.12 16.25
C GLN A 185 -13.45 2.52 15.77
N TYR A 186 -13.51 2.73 14.46
CA TYR A 186 -13.95 3.98 13.86
C TYR A 186 -15.13 3.75 12.93
N LEU A 187 -16.10 4.65 12.99
CA LEU A 187 -17.22 4.65 12.04
C LEU A 187 -16.74 5.12 10.68
N ALA A 188 -17.19 4.47 9.62
CA ALA A 188 -16.75 4.72 8.26
C ALA A 188 -17.85 4.44 7.24
N ARG A 189 -17.70 5.04 6.06
CA ARG A 189 -18.51 4.72 4.88
C ARG A 189 -17.67 4.86 3.63
N SER A 190 -17.96 4.04 2.63
CA SER A 190 -17.43 4.24 1.28
C SER A 190 -18.52 4.86 0.41
N LEU A 191 -18.19 5.85 -0.41
CA LEU A 191 -19.18 6.55 -1.24
C LEU A 191 -19.65 5.73 -2.46
N ASP A 192 -19.11 4.54 -2.65
CA ASP A 192 -19.56 3.56 -3.65
C ASP A 192 -20.68 2.65 -3.14
N ARG A 193 -21.04 2.74 -1.84
CA ARG A 193 -22.11 1.94 -1.22
C ARG A 193 -22.82 2.72 -0.10
N THR A 194 -24.01 2.28 0.28
CA THR A 194 -24.83 2.98 1.28
C THR A 194 -24.45 2.78 2.75
N PRO A 195 -24.00 1.61 3.23
CA PRO A 195 -23.98 1.34 4.66
C PRO A 195 -22.85 2.06 5.41
N VAL A 196 -23.12 2.39 6.67
CA VAL A 196 -22.12 2.80 7.66
C VAL A 196 -21.63 1.57 8.41
N PHE A 197 -20.33 1.45 8.59
CA PHE A 197 -19.67 0.31 9.23
C PHE A 197 -18.53 0.76 10.13
N THR A 198 -18.02 -0.15 10.95
CA THR A 198 -16.85 0.10 11.80
C THR A 198 -15.57 -0.48 11.19
N LEU A 199 -14.44 0.18 11.45
CA LEU A 199 -13.10 -0.23 11.01
C LEU A 199 -12.15 -0.37 12.21
N GLN A 200 -11.19 -1.27 12.07
CA GLN A 200 -10.05 -1.36 13.00
C GLN A 200 -9.20 -0.08 12.94
N PRO A 201 -8.50 0.28 14.04
CA PRO A 201 -7.73 1.53 14.14
C PRO A 201 -6.57 1.61 13.14
N ASP A 202 -5.96 0.48 12.76
CA ASP A 202 -4.77 0.37 11.92
C ASP A 202 -4.84 1.23 10.64
N LEU A 203 -5.98 1.22 9.95
CA LEU A 203 -6.14 2.01 8.73
C LEU A 203 -6.04 3.51 9.03
N ARG A 204 -6.76 3.98 10.05
CA ARG A 204 -6.73 5.40 10.42
C ARG A 204 -5.32 5.80 10.84
N GLU A 205 -4.63 4.98 11.61
CA GLU A 205 -3.25 5.25 12.04
C GLU A 205 -2.30 5.46 10.87
N LYS A 206 -2.42 4.65 9.80
CA LYS A 206 -1.67 4.88 8.55
C LYS A 206 -2.09 6.16 7.84
N LEU A 207 -3.39 6.45 7.82
CA LEU A 207 -3.95 7.62 7.14
C LEU A 207 -3.77 8.94 7.90
N VAL A 208 -3.34 8.97 9.16
CA VAL A 208 -3.14 10.22 9.94
C VAL A 208 -1.67 10.58 10.15
N GLN A 209 -0.74 9.84 9.52
CA GLN A 209 0.69 10.17 9.59
C GLN A 209 0.98 11.58 9.06
N PRO A 210 1.91 12.35 9.67
CA PRO A 210 2.27 13.67 9.18
C PRO A 210 2.64 13.68 7.70
N ALA A 211 2.36 14.78 6.98
CA ALA A 211 2.69 14.89 5.55
C ALA A 211 4.17 14.60 5.24
N ALA A 212 5.08 14.97 6.14
CA ALA A 212 6.50 14.70 6.04
C ALA A 212 6.88 13.20 6.03
N GLU A 213 6.02 12.31 6.52
CA GLU A 213 6.21 10.85 6.41
C GLU A 213 5.99 10.32 4.99
N PHE A 214 5.22 11.05 4.18
CA PHE A 214 4.96 10.70 2.77
C PHE A 214 6.01 11.26 1.82
N ARG A 215 6.98 12.02 2.32
CA ARG A 215 8.08 12.59 1.54
C ARG A 215 9.27 11.65 1.61
N ASP A 216 9.87 11.33 0.46
CA ASP A 216 11.08 10.48 0.41
C ASP A 216 12.16 11.11 1.29
N LYS A 217 12.69 10.34 2.24
CA LYS A 217 13.70 10.80 3.19
C LYS A 217 15.11 10.52 2.71
N SER A 218 15.31 9.80 1.61
CA SER A 218 16.63 9.42 1.11
C SER A 218 17.44 10.65 0.70
N VAL A 219 18.68 10.77 1.21
CA VAL A 219 19.60 11.83 0.78
C VAL A 219 20.32 11.43 -0.50
N VAL A 220 20.82 10.20 -0.58
CA VAL A 220 21.45 9.66 -1.80
C VAL A 220 20.46 8.74 -2.49
N ASP A 221 19.76 9.26 -3.48
CA ASP A 221 18.64 8.63 -4.20
C ASP A 221 19.06 8.12 -5.58
N VAL A 222 20.15 7.36 -5.61
CA VAL A 222 20.75 6.82 -6.84
C VAL A 222 20.65 5.29 -6.87
N PRO A 223 20.15 4.68 -7.96
CA PRO A 223 20.18 3.23 -8.12
C PRO A 223 21.62 2.70 -8.21
N GLN A 224 22.00 1.78 -7.33
CA GLN A 224 23.36 1.25 -7.22
C GLN A 224 23.85 0.63 -8.54
N ASP A 225 22.96 -0.05 -9.25
CA ASP A 225 23.23 -0.71 -10.53
C ASP A 225 23.53 0.29 -11.65
N GLN A 226 23.17 1.55 -11.49
CA GLN A 226 23.47 2.63 -12.43
C GLN A 226 24.75 3.41 -12.08
N VAL A 227 25.39 3.16 -10.94
CA VAL A 227 26.60 3.89 -10.54
C VAL A 227 27.83 3.37 -11.28
N ALA A 228 28.65 4.29 -11.78
CA ALA A 228 29.93 3.99 -12.42
C ALA A 228 31.14 4.45 -11.58
N GLU A 229 31.03 5.58 -10.89
CA GLU A 229 32.11 6.17 -10.12
C GLU A 229 31.54 6.99 -8.95
N ILE A 230 32.23 6.99 -7.81
CA ILE A 230 31.91 7.84 -6.66
C ILE A 230 33.18 8.58 -6.25
N SER A 231 33.09 9.90 -6.11
CA SER A 231 34.12 10.75 -5.53
C SER A 231 33.66 11.30 -4.19
N PHE A 232 34.49 11.15 -3.16
CA PHE A 232 34.34 11.75 -1.84
C PHE A 232 35.44 12.78 -1.66
N ARG A 233 35.08 14.04 -1.43
CA ARG A 233 36.03 15.13 -1.21
C ARG A 233 35.83 15.73 0.17
N ARG A 234 36.92 15.82 0.94
CA ARG A 234 36.97 16.45 2.27
C ARG A 234 38.19 17.36 2.36
N GLY A 235 37.97 18.68 2.31
CA GLY A 235 39.07 19.64 2.24
C GLY A 235 39.98 19.40 1.02
N GLN A 236 41.23 19.03 1.27
CA GLN A 236 42.21 18.66 0.23
C GLN A 236 42.27 17.16 -0.08
N SER A 237 41.64 16.31 0.74
CA SER A 237 41.61 14.87 0.52
C SER A 237 40.50 14.48 -0.45
N GLU A 238 40.80 13.52 -1.33
CA GLU A 238 39.85 12.98 -2.30
C GLU A 238 39.99 11.46 -2.38
N VAL A 239 38.88 10.74 -2.22
CA VAL A 239 38.77 9.30 -2.49
C VAL A 239 37.88 9.12 -3.71
N VAL A 240 38.39 8.45 -4.72
CA VAL A 240 37.61 8.14 -5.93
C VAL A 240 37.62 6.64 -6.13
N VAL A 241 36.44 6.05 -6.24
CA VAL A 241 36.25 4.62 -6.55
C VAL A 241 35.47 4.48 -7.84
N LYS A 242 35.91 3.55 -8.70
CA LYS A 242 35.30 3.34 -10.02
C LYS A 242 35.02 1.86 -10.27
N GLN A 243 33.79 1.56 -10.67
CA GLN A 243 33.40 0.22 -11.08
C GLN A 243 34.07 -0.15 -12.41
N GLN A 244 34.66 -1.33 -12.46
CA GLN A 244 35.29 -1.92 -13.63
C GLN A 244 34.27 -2.76 -14.42
N PRO A 245 34.56 -3.10 -15.70
CA PRO A 245 33.67 -3.94 -16.51
C PRO A 245 33.36 -5.32 -15.92
N ASP A 246 34.25 -5.86 -15.07
CA ASP A 246 34.08 -7.13 -14.35
C ASP A 246 33.23 -7.00 -13.07
N GLY A 247 32.74 -5.79 -12.76
CA GLY A 247 31.92 -5.48 -11.60
C GLY A 247 32.70 -5.08 -10.35
N LYS A 248 34.03 -5.27 -10.32
CA LYS A 248 34.87 -4.89 -9.19
C LYS A 248 34.96 -3.37 -9.06
N TRP A 249 35.11 -2.88 -7.84
CA TRP A 249 35.39 -1.47 -7.60
C TRP A 249 36.88 -1.30 -7.36
N LEU A 250 37.52 -0.39 -8.09
CA LEU A 250 38.93 -0.06 -7.89
C LEU A 250 39.08 1.39 -7.44
N VAL A 251 39.99 1.60 -6.49
CA VAL A 251 40.38 2.94 -6.07
C VAL A 251 41.16 3.63 -7.19
N GLN A 252 40.73 4.83 -7.56
CA GLN A 252 41.40 5.71 -8.52
C GLN A 252 42.23 6.79 -7.81
N LYS A 253 41.79 7.23 -6.63
CA LYS A 253 42.50 8.15 -5.74
C LYS A 253 42.24 7.80 -4.26
N PRO A 254 43.20 8.06 -3.35
CA PRO A 254 44.51 8.65 -3.60
C PRO A 254 45.50 7.65 -4.24
N ASP A 255 46.61 8.15 -4.79
CA ASP A 255 47.61 7.31 -5.48
C ASP A 255 48.21 6.22 -4.58
N ALA A 256 48.29 6.46 -3.26
CA ALA A 256 48.84 5.52 -2.28
C ALA A 256 48.10 4.16 -2.22
N VAL A 257 46.81 4.13 -2.58
CA VAL A 257 45.98 2.91 -2.61
C VAL A 257 45.35 2.65 -3.97
N LYS A 258 45.80 3.36 -5.01
CA LYS A 258 45.26 3.24 -6.36
C LYS A 258 45.40 1.82 -6.91
N GLY A 259 44.36 1.35 -7.59
CA GLY A 259 44.28 0.01 -8.17
C GLY A 259 43.94 -1.10 -7.17
N LYS A 260 43.90 -0.81 -5.87
CA LYS A 260 43.36 -1.76 -4.89
C LYS A 260 41.85 -1.91 -5.07
N GLU A 261 41.37 -3.13 -4.84
CA GLU A 261 39.94 -3.43 -4.83
C GLU A 261 39.28 -2.76 -3.62
N ALA A 262 38.21 -2.02 -3.86
CA ALA A 262 37.40 -1.38 -2.82
C ALA A 262 36.15 -2.22 -2.56
N MET A 263 35.86 -2.50 -1.30
CA MET A 263 34.68 -3.25 -0.90
C MET A 263 33.46 -2.34 -0.96
N SER A 264 32.59 -2.55 -1.94
CA SER A 264 31.45 -1.68 -2.25
C SER A 264 30.56 -1.34 -1.05
N TYR A 265 30.25 -2.34 -0.21
CA TYR A 265 29.41 -2.15 0.98
C TYR A 265 30.00 -1.15 1.99
N LYS A 266 31.32 -0.98 2.04
CA LYS A 266 32.00 -0.10 3.01
C LYS A 266 31.82 1.39 2.69
N PHE A 267 31.57 1.75 1.43
CA PHE A 267 31.35 3.15 1.03
C PHE A 267 29.94 3.41 0.49
N TRP A 268 29.24 2.38 0.01
CA TRP A 268 27.90 2.55 -0.56
C TRP A 268 26.79 2.55 0.50
N TYR A 269 26.79 1.59 1.44
CA TYR A 269 25.75 1.52 2.46
C TYR A 269 25.71 2.75 3.38
N PRO A 270 26.86 3.29 3.85
CA PRO A 270 26.86 4.53 4.60
C PRO A 270 26.23 5.70 3.84
N LEU A 271 26.23 5.70 2.51
CA LEU A 271 25.57 6.74 1.69
C LEU A 271 24.06 6.52 1.58
N THR A 272 23.62 5.29 1.32
CA THR A 272 22.20 5.00 1.09
C THR A 272 21.36 5.01 2.37
N ASP A 273 22.02 4.78 3.51
CA ASP A 273 21.38 4.79 4.83
C ASP A 273 21.14 6.21 5.35
N ILE A 274 21.73 7.23 4.71
CA ILE A 274 21.51 8.62 5.09
C ILE A 274 20.08 9.03 4.74
N LYS A 275 19.31 9.32 5.79
CA LYS A 275 17.96 9.86 5.70
C LYS A 275 17.90 11.28 6.26
N PHE A 276 17.16 12.14 5.57
CA PHE A 276 16.68 13.37 6.15
C PHE A 276 15.81 13.05 7.37
N GLN A 277 16.11 13.70 8.49
CA GLN A 277 15.22 13.70 9.63
C GLN A 277 13.93 14.42 9.26
N VAL A 278 12.84 13.97 9.86
CA VAL A 278 11.53 14.62 9.73
C VAL A 278 11.67 16.03 10.32
N ALA A 279 11.67 17.03 9.44
CA ALA A 279 11.73 18.43 9.85
C ALA A 279 10.31 18.92 10.16
N ASP A 280 10.22 19.89 11.07
CA ASP A 280 9.04 20.74 11.11
C ASP A 280 8.95 21.49 9.78
N GLU A 281 7.95 21.17 8.96
CA GLU A 281 7.76 21.79 7.65
C GLU A 281 7.61 23.32 7.73
N LYS A 282 7.27 23.88 8.91
CA LYS A 282 7.16 25.31 9.13
C LYS A 282 8.49 26.00 9.42
N ALA A 283 9.51 25.27 9.85
CA ALA A 283 10.82 25.81 10.12
C ALA A 283 11.73 25.67 8.89
N PRO A 284 12.40 26.74 8.43
CA PRO A 284 13.37 26.61 7.35
C PRO A 284 14.50 25.67 7.78
N PRO A 285 14.97 24.77 6.91
CA PRO A 285 16.07 23.89 7.25
C PRO A 285 17.35 24.72 7.49
N PRO A 286 18.27 24.24 8.35
CA PRO A 286 19.57 24.89 8.50
C PRO A 286 20.28 24.96 7.14
N VAL A 287 20.86 26.12 6.83
CA VAL A 287 21.48 26.37 5.53
C VAL A 287 22.95 26.03 5.57
N LEU A 288 23.37 25.07 4.74
CA LEU A 288 24.78 24.68 4.63
C LEU A 288 25.55 25.71 3.79
N ALA A 289 26.30 26.60 4.47
CA ALA A 289 27.11 27.63 3.81
C ALA A 289 28.30 27.04 3.04
N LYS A 290 28.95 26.01 3.60
CA LYS A 290 30.08 25.31 2.99
C LYS A 290 30.00 23.83 3.34
N ALA A 291 30.28 22.98 2.36
CA ALA A 291 30.34 21.54 2.55
C ALA A 291 31.66 21.14 3.23
N ASP A 292 31.56 20.28 4.24
CA ASP A 292 32.69 19.60 4.86
C ASP A 292 33.08 18.37 4.04
N VAL A 293 32.05 17.65 3.56
CA VAL A 293 32.17 16.50 2.66
C VAL A 293 31.31 16.74 1.42
N GLN A 294 31.91 16.58 0.24
CA GLN A 294 31.20 16.56 -1.03
C GLN A 294 31.26 15.16 -1.61
N VAL A 295 30.10 14.61 -1.98
CA VAL A 295 29.99 13.31 -2.63
C VAL A 295 29.43 13.52 -4.02
N VAL A 296 30.17 13.07 -5.03
CA VAL A 296 29.74 13.11 -6.42
C VAL A 296 29.61 11.69 -6.95
N VAL A 297 28.39 11.32 -7.32
CA VAL A 297 28.05 10.03 -7.91
C VAL A 297 27.92 10.21 -9.42
N THR A 298 28.78 9.56 -10.19
CA THR A 298 28.70 9.53 -11.66
C THR A 298 28.01 8.24 -12.10
N LEU A 299 26.95 8.38 -12.89
CA LEU A 299 26.18 7.25 -13.42
C LEU A 299 26.80 6.70 -14.70
N LYS A 300 26.41 5.46 -15.06
CA LYS A 300 26.85 4.78 -16.30
C LYS A 300 26.50 5.53 -17.58
N ASN A 301 25.47 6.38 -17.55
CA ASN A 301 25.11 7.27 -18.66
C ASN A 301 25.93 8.59 -18.70
N GLY A 302 26.90 8.77 -17.80
CA GLY A 302 27.75 9.95 -17.70
C GLY A 302 27.16 11.11 -16.89
N SER A 303 25.88 11.09 -16.55
CA SER A 303 25.28 12.11 -15.69
C SER A 303 25.81 12.03 -14.25
N LYS A 304 25.79 13.17 -13.56
CA LYS A 304 26.28 13.28 -12.18
C LYS A 304 25.16 13.65 -11.22
N ARG A 305 25.31 13.22 -9.97
CA ARG A 305 24.53 13.64 -8.80
C ARG A 305 25.48 14.07 -7.71
N SER A 306 25.22 15.22 -7.09
CA SER A 306 26.13 15.82 -6.12
C SER A 306 25.41 16.06 -4.79
N PHE A 307 26.03 15.62 -3.71
CA PHE A 307 25.50 15.69 -2.37
C PHE A 307 26.53 16.35 -1.46
N ASP A 308 26.11 17.39 -0.75
CA ASP A 308 26.96 18.12 0.18
C ASP A 308 26.54 17.81 1.61
N PHE A 309 27.52 17.64 2.49
CA PHE A 309 27.30 17.35 3.89
C PHE A 309 28.16 18.27 4.75
N GLY A 310 27.66 18.65 5.92
CA GLY A 310 28.44 19.40 6.89
C GLY A 310 27.66 19.77 8.14
N GLN A 311 28.32 20.52 9.01
CA GLN A 311 27.77 20.93 10.29
C GLN A 311 27.31 22.41 10.27
N VAL A 312 26.15 22.69 10.86
CA VAL A 312 25.60 24.04 11.05
C VAL A 312 25.23 24.22 12.52
N GLY A 313 26.08 24.89 13.30
CA GLY A 313 25.95 24.93 14.76
C GLY A 313 26.14 23.53 15.35
N ASP A 314 25.14 23.04 16.09
CA ASP A 314 25.15 21.69 16.68
C ASP A 314 24.47 20.63 15.79
N GLU A 315 23.99 21.02 14.61
CA GLU A 315 23.20 20.18 13.72
C GLU A 315 24.03 19.68 12.53
N TYR A 316 23.71 18.47 12.05
CA TYR A 316 24.31 17.89 10.84
C TYR A 316 23.33 18.01 9.68
N VAL A 317 23.83 18.45 8.53
CA VAL A 317 23.00 18.82 7.39
C VAL A 317 23.50 18.12 6.14
N ALA A 318 22.56 17.63 5.34
CA ALA A 318 22.83 17.23 3.97
C ALA A 318 22.09 18.14 2.99
N ARG A 319 22.65 18.30 1.78
CA ARG A 319 22.02 18.98 0.65
C ARG A 319 22.16 18.13 -0.61
N LYS A 320 21.02 17.85 -1.24
CA LYS A 320 20.96 17.41 -2.64
C LYS A 320 21.15 18.63 -3.52
N ASN A 321 22.25 18.70 -4.27
CA ASN A 321 22.52 19.86 -5.10
C ASN A 321 21.55 19.91 -6.29
N GLU A 322 21.18 18.75 -6.84
CA GLU A 322 20.05 18.64 -7.75
C GLU A 322 18.72 18.80 -7.00
N GLY A 323 17.85 19.70 -7.46
CA GLY A 323 16.56 19.99 -6.82
C GLY A 323 16.65 20.88 -5.57
N GLY A 324 17.83 21.09 -5.00
CA GLY A 324 18.09 22.09 -3.95
C GLY A 324 17.56 21.73 -2.55
N ARG A 325 17.14 20.49 -2.33
CA ARG A 325 16.65 20.05 -1.02
C ARG A 325 17.81 19.94 -0.04
N GLN A 326 17.67 20.58 1.12
CA GLN A 326 18.56 20.40 2.26
C GLN A 326 17.76 20.13 3.54
N GLY A 327 18.40 19.49 4.50
CA GLY A 327 17.75 19.12 5.75
C GLY A 327 18.71 18.43 6.72
N LYS A 328 18.23 18.28 7.95
CA LYS A 328 18.98 17.63 9.02
C LYS A 328 19.18 16.14 8.74
N ILE A 329 20.31 15.62 9.15
CA ILE A 329 20.65 14.19 9.18
C ILE A 329 21.16 13.83 10.58
N THR A 330 21.26 12.54 10.88
CA THR A 330 21.83 12.12 12.16
C THR A 330 23.35 12.33 12.19
N LYS A 331 23.89 12.49 13.39
CA LYS A 331 25.35 12.55 13.60
C LYS A 331 26.02 11.27 13.10
N GLU A 332 25.42 10.12 13.39
CA GLU A 332 25.94 8.81 12.98
C GLU A 332 26.05 8.70 11.46
N ALA A 333 25.05 9.22 10.73
CA ALA A 333 25.08 9.25 9.27
C ALA A 333 26.20 10.17 8.74
N TYR A 334 26.41 11.33 9.36
CA TYR A 334 27.50 12.23 9.01
C TYR A 334 28.88 11.64 9.31
N ASP A 335 29.05 11.05 10.50
CA ASP A 335 30.31 10.43 10.91
C ASP A 335 30.65 9.20 10.04
N GLY A 336 29.64 8.47 9.56
CA GLY A 336 29.81 7.37 8.60
C GLY A 336 30.44 7.77 7.26
N LEU A 337 30.42 9.06 6.90
CA LEU A 337 31.10 9.59 5.71
C LEU A 337 32.60 9.83 5.92
N GLN A 338 33.09 9.73 7.17
CA GLN A 338 34.45 10.10 7.55
C GLN A 338 35.41 8.90 7.59
N PHE A 339 35.41 8.08 6.54
CA PHE A 339 36.34 6.95 6.42
C PHE A 339 37.67 7.37 5.78
N LYS A 340 38.73 6.60 6.07
CA LYS A 340 40.04 6.70 5.41
C LYS A 340 40.08 5.81 4.17
N PRO A 341 40.92 6.13 3.16
CA PRO A 341 41.06 5.28 1.99
C PRO A 341 41.40 3.82 2.31
N GLU A 342 42.15 3.58 3.39
CA GLU A 342 42.52 2.24 3.86
C GLU A 342 41.34 1.45 4.43
N ASP A 343 40.30 2.14 4.90
CA ASP A 343 39.14 1.48 5.51
C ASP A 343 38.31 0.75 4.45
N ILE A 344 38.31 1.24 3.20
CA ILE A 344 37.46 0.70 2.12
C ILE A 344 38.11 -0.39 1.27
N VAL A 345 39.43 -0.56 1.35
CA VAL A 345 40.16 -1.60 0.61
C VAL A 345 40.27 -2.91 1.36
#